data_AF-A0A427NT76-F1
#
_entry.id   AF-A0A427NT76-F1
#
_cell.length_a   1.000
_cell.length_b   1.000
_cell.length_c   1.000
_cell.angle_alpha   90.00
_cell.angle_beta   90.00
_cell.angle_gamma   90.00
#
_symmetry.space_group_name_H-M   'P 1'
#
loop_
_entity.id
_entity.type
_entity.pdbx_description
1 polymer ?
#
loop_
_entity_poly.entity_id
_entity_poly.type
_entity_poly.pdbx_seq_one_letter_code
_entity_poly.pdbx_strand_id
1 'polypeptide(L)'
;MGYGAFMSATNNRSAAIKTFVTDVSCMYENGGDGSHLEYFDNLLIGAGSRYPDSGRIYIEAKNSGSCFFESAQFKLKVTDNSNGAIIGTVSFVDSSANWTVASNTNPDVLNVNIDNSGNQATISVTVAAS
;
A
#
# COMPACT_ATOMS: atom_id res chain seq x y z
N MET A 1 -1.41 -17.18 -12.63
CA MET A 1 -1.48 -16.17 -11.55
C MET A 1 -0.18 -15.40 -11.60
N GLY A 2 -0.24 -14.09 -11.79
CA GLY A 2 0.95 -13.25 -11.87
C GLY A 2 1.61 -13.06 -10.50
N TYR A 3 2.75 -12.38 -10.51
CA TYR A 3 3.44 -11.99 -9.28
C TYR A 3 2.85 -10.67 -8.78
N GLY A 4 2.49 -10.63 -7.51
CA GLY A 4 1.93 -9.50 -6.81
C GLY A 4 2.45 -9.43 -5.37
N ALA A 5 1.74 -8.69 -4.52
CA ALA A 5 2.08 -8.49 -3.13
C ALA A 5 0.87 -8.68 -2.23
N PHE A 6 1.10 -9.23 -1.04
CA PHE A 6 0.14 -9.19 0.04
C PHE A 6 0.41 -7.98 0.94
N MET A 7 -0.51 -7.03 0.92
CA MET A 7 -0.42 -5.74 1.61
C MET A 7 -1.24 -5.69 2.90
N SER A 8 -0.73 -4.97 3.90
CA SER A 8 -1.49 -4.55 5.08
C SER A 8 -0.99 -3.21 5.62
N ALA A 9 -1.86 -2.52 6.36
CA ALA A 9 -1.57 -1.25 7.00
C ALA A 9 -1.92 -1.30 8.49
N THR A 10 -1.02 -0.85 9.35
CA THR A 10 -1.18 -0.81 10.81
C THR A 10 -1.10 0.63 11.29
N ASN A 11 -2.03 1.03 12.16
CA ASN A 11 -2.04 2.32 12.82
C ASN A 11 -1.73 2.16 14.31
N ASN A 12 -0.52 2.50 14.73
CA ASN A 12 -0.14 2.49 16.15
C ASN A 12 -0.43 3.83 16.85
N ARG A 13 -1.04 4.81 16.17
CA ARG A 13 -1.44 6.09 16.79
C ARG A 13 -2.63 5.89 17.71
N SER A 14 -2.78 6.84 18.63
CA SER A 14 -3.94 6.99 19.51
C SER A 14 -5.18 7.57 18.80
N ALA A 15 -5.02 8.08 17.57
CA ALA A 15 -6.07 8.61 16.72
C ALA A 15 -6.25 7.77 15.44
N ALA A 16 -7.47 7.76 14.89
CA ALA A 16 -7.74 7.10 13.61
C ALA A 16 -7.08 7.84 12.44
N ILE A 17 -6.72 7.09 11.41
CA ILE A 17 -6.13 7.61 10.17
C ILE A 17 -7.02 7.27 8.97
N LYS A 18 -6.90 8.06 7.91
CA LYS A 18 -7.40 7.70 6.59
C LYS A 18 -6.25 7.45 5.64
N THR A 19 -6.41 6.45 4.78
CA THR A 19 -5.50 6.22 3.65
C THR A 19 -6.18 6.55 2.34
N PHE A 20 -5.39 6.99 1.37
CA PHE A 20 -5.82 7.26 0.01
C PHE A 20 -4.81 6.67 -0.96
N VAL A 21 -5.31 5.98 -1.98
CA VAL A 21 -4.49 5.46 -3.07
C VAL A 21 -4.52 6.48 -4.20
N THR A 22 -3.36 6.91 -4.65
CA THR A 22 -3.24 7.93 -5.71
C THR A 22 -2.11 7.59 -6.67
N ASP A 23 -2.05 8.31 -7.80
CA ASP A 23 -0.98 8.18 -8.81
C ASP A 23 -0.74 6.74 -9.29
N VAL A 24 -1.83 6.00 -9.46
CA VAL A 24 -1.77 4.60 -9.84
C VAL A 24 -1.48 4.46 -11.32
N SER A 25 -0.49 3.63 -11.63
CA SER A 25 -0.16 3.25 -13.00
C SER A 25 0.15 1.76 -13.06
N CYS A 26 -0.35 1.10 -14.09
CA CYS A 26 -0.09 -0.32 -14.36
C CYS A 26 -0.35 -1.25 -13.15
N MET A 27 -1.38 -0.95 -12.35
CA MET A 27 -1.89 -1.83 -11.29
C MET A 27 -3.25 -2.40 -11.70
N TYR A 28 -3.59 -3.59 -11.20
CA TYR A 28 -4.98 -4.05 -11.22
C TYR A 28 -5.74 -3.41 -10.06
N GLU A 29 -6.65 -2.48 -10.39
CA GLU A 29 -7.39 -1.68 -9.40
C GLU A 29 -8.82 -2.15 -9.14
N ASN A 30 -9.31 -3.21 -9.78
CA ASN A 30 -10.70 -3.72 -9.65
C ASN A 30 -10.85 -5.11 -10.32
N GLY A 31 -10.08 -6.12 -9.92
CA GLY A 31 -9.98 -7.37 -10.67
C GLY A 31 -10.81 -8.53 -10.11
N GLY A 32 -11.61 -9.20 -10.96
CA GLY A 32 -12.18 -10.53 -10.67
C GLY A 32 -11.14 -11.64 -10.43
N ASP A 33 -9.86 -11.31 -10.63
CA ASP A 33 -8.68 -12.14 -10.37
C ASP A 33 -8.13 -12.01 -8.93
N GLY A 34 -8.73 -11.15 -8.09
CA GLY A 34 -8.49 -11.08 -6.64
C GLY A 34 -7.54 -9.97 -6.15
N SER A 35 -7.04 -9.11 -7.03
CA SER A 35 -6.27 -7.90 -6.67
C SER A 35 -7.22 -6.78 -6.24
N HIS A 36 -7.00 -6.24 -5.03
CA HIS A 36 -7.89 -5.27 -4.38
C HIS A 36 -7.13 -4.06 -3.80
N LEU A 37 -6.42 -3.31 -4.64
CA LEU A 37 -5.73 -2.09 -4.20
C LEU A 37 -6.71 -1.02 -3.71
N GLU A 38 -7.91 -0.97 -4.30
CA GLU A 38 -9.00 -0.05 -3.98
C GLU A 38 -9.47 -0.14 -2.51
N TYR A 39 -9.20 -1.26 -1.83
CA TYR A 39 -9.53 -1.41 -0.40
C TYR A 39 -8.69 -0.53 0.52
N PHE A 40 -7.58 0.02 0.03
CA PHE A 40 -6.78 1.00 0.75
C PHE A 40 -7.12 2.45 0.38
N ASP A 41 -8.06 2.68 -0.55
CA ASP A 41 -8.51 4.02 -0.89
C ASP A 41 -9.69 4.49 -0.03
N ASN A 42 -9.59 5.72 0.48
CA ASN A 42 -10.50 6.31 1.47
C ASN A 42 -10.78 5.37 2.68
N LEU A 43 -9.83 4.50 3.01
CA LEU A 43 -9.94 3.53 4.10
C LEU A 43 -9.71 4.22 5.45
N LEU A 44 -10.61 3.98 6.40
CA LEU A 44 -10.45 4.39 7.79
C LEU A 44 -9.80 3.25 8.59
N ILE A 45 -8.66 3.52 9.22
CA ILE A 45 -8.02 2.58 10.16
C ILE A 45 -8.11 3.20 11.55
N GLY A 46 -8.80 2.52 12.46
CA GLY A 46 -8.99 2.96 13.85
C GLY A 46 -7.67 3.11 14.59
N ALA A 47 -7.70 3.82 15.72
CA ALA A 47 -6.56 3.92 16.62
C ALA A 47 -6.12 2.52 17.12
N GLY A 48 -4.82 2.25 17.12
CA GLY A 48 -4.26 0.97 17.59
C GLY A 48 -4.72 -0.25 16.80
N SER A 49 -5.18 -0.09 15.56
CA SER A 49 -5.77 -1.17 14.74
C SER A 49 -4.99 -1.42 13.45
N ARG A 50 -5.35 -2.49 12.74
CA ARG A 50 -4.72 -2.93 11.50
C ARG A 50 -5.79 -3.21 10.46
N TYR A 51 -5.49 -2.91 9.21
CA TYR A 51 -6.27 -3.36 8.07
C TYR A 51 -5.45 -4.28 7.15
N PRO A 52 -6.02 -5.42 6.72
CA PRO A 52 -7.22 -6.05 7.28
C PRO A 52 -6.95 -6.53 8.72
N ASP A 53 -7.99 -6.67 9.55
CA ASP A 53 -7.86 -7.10 10.96
C ASP A 53 -7.13 -8.45 11.08
N SER A 54 -7.29 -9.32 10.09
CA SER A 54 -6.54 -10.56 9.93
C SER A 54 -6.12 -10.78 8.48
N GLY A 55 -5.05 -11.52 8.25
CA GLY A 55 -4.56 -11.79 6.89
C GLY A 55 -3.95 -10.57 6.22
N ARG A 56 -4.03 -10.49 4.89
CA ARG A 56 -3.49 -9.42 4.04
C ARG A 56 -4.35 -9.30 2.79
N ILE A 57 -4.34 -8.14 2.15
CA ILE A 57 -5.03 -7.91 0.87
C ILE A 57 -4.04 -8.17 -0.26
N TYR A 58 -4.45 -8.94 -1.26
CA TYR A 58 -3.64 -9.15 -2.46
C TYR A 58 -3.72 -7.92 -3.37
N ILE A 59 -2.58 -7.47 -3.88
CA ILE A 59 -2.45 -6.43 -4.89
C ILE A 59 -1.51 -6.91 -5.99
N GLU A 60 -1.76 -6.54 -7.24
CA GLU A 60 -1.00 -7.07 -8.38
C GLU A 60 -0.66 -5.98 -9.41
N ALA A 61 0.58 -6.03 -9.88
CA ALA A 61 1.05 -5.25 -11.01
C ALA A 61 0.51 -5.82 -12.32
N LYS A 62 0.02 -4.96 -13.19
CA LYS A 62 -0.45 -5.32 -14.53
C LYS A 62 0.75 -5.46 -15.47
N ASN A 63 1.34 -6.65 -15.54
CA ASN A 63 2.46 -6.93 -16.45
C ASN A 63 2.00 -7.41 -17.84
N SER A 64 1.09 -6.66 -18.49
CA SER A 64 0.55 -7.01 -19.80
C SER A 64 0.22 -5.78 -20.66
N GLY A 65 0.16 -5.96 -21.98
CA GLY A 65 -0.11 -4.88 -22.93
C GLY A 65 0.98 -3.81 -22.87
N SER A 66 0.59 -2.52 -22.85
CA SER A 66 1.53 -1.40 -22.70
C SER A 66 2.32 -1.46 -21.38
N CYS A 67 1.74 -2.03 -20.33
CA CYS A 67 2.37 -2.14 -19.02
C CYS A 67 3.40 -3.28 -18.92
N PHE A 68 3.65 -4.04 -19.99
CA PHE A 68 4.69 -5.07 -19.98
C PHE A 68 6.11 -4.49 -19.88
N PHE A 69 6.32 -3.27 -20.38
CA PHE A 69 7.63 -2.60 -20.40
C PHE A 69 7.72 -1.42 -19.41
N GLU A 70 6.69 -1.23 -18.58
CA GLU A 70 6.59 -0.12 -17.64
C GLU A 70 6.54 -0.67 -16.21
N SER A 71 7.14 0.04 -15.26
CA SER A 71 7.00 -0.31 -13.86
C SER A 71 5.59 0.03 -13.37
N ALA A 72 4.98 -0.87 -12.61
CA ALA A 72 3.74 -0.58 -11.92
C ALA A 72 4.01 0.29 -10.69
N GLN A 73 3.09 1.20 -10.36
CA GLN A 73 3.27 2.10 -9.24
C GLN A 73 1.94 2.55 -8.64
N PHE A 74 1.99 2.92 -7.37
CA PHE A 74 0.94 3.67 -6.70
C PHE A 74 1.53 4.44 -5.52
N LYS A 75 0.78 5.41 -5.00
CA LYS A 75 1.08 6.08 -3.74
C LYS A 75 0.01 5.80 -2.71
N LEU A 76 0.45 5.61 -1.47
CA LEU A 76 -0.41 5.57 -0.29
C LEU A 76 -0.20 6.84 0.52
N LYS A 77 -1.17 7.75 0.46
CA LYS A 77 -1.22 8.94 1.30
C LYS A 77 -1.94 8.60 2.61
N VAL A 78 -1.36 9.00 3.73
CA VAL A 78 -1.94 8.82 5.06
C VAL A 78 -2.25 10.17 5.68
N THR A 79 -3.48 10.35 6.17
CA THR A 79 -3.91 11.58 6.86
C THR A 79 -4.47 11.27 8.23
N ASP A 80 -4.35 12.23 9.14
CA ASP A 80 -5.09 12.19 10.40
C ASP A 80 -6.60 12.39 10.12
N ASN A 81 -7.44 11.50 10.64
CA ASN A 81 -8.88 11.55 10.35
C ASN A 81 -9.59 12.74 11.01
N SER A 82 -9.04 13.30 12.09
CA SER A 82 -9.71 14.35 12.87
C SER A 82 -9.67 15.72 12.19
N ASN A 83 -8.59 16.01 11.48
CA ASN A 83 -8.32 17.34 10.90
C ASN A 83 -7.85 17.30 9.45
N GLY A 84 -7.70 16.10 8.85
CA GLY A 84 -7.25 15.92 7.48
C GLY A 84 -5.77 16.25 7.24
N ALA A 85 -4.98 16.49 8.29
CA ALA A 85 -3.56 16.77 8.17
C ALA A 85 -2.82 15.58 7.56
N ILE A 86 -1.93 15.84 6.59
CA ILE A 86 -1.14 14.79 5.96
C ILE A 86 -0.06 14.33 6.95
N ILE A 87 -0.09 13.04 7.30
CA ILE A 87 0.94 12.38 8.11
C ILE A 87 2.14 12.06 7.22
N GLY A 88 1.88 11.56 6.02
CA GLY A 88 2.91 11.33 5.01
C GLY A 88 2.36 10.62 3.79
N THR A 89 3.22 10.37 2.81
CA THR A 89 2.92 9.63 1.59
C THR A 89 4.07 8.70 1.27
N VAL A 90 3.75 7.46 0.92
CA VAL A 90 4.72 6.46 0.44
C VAL A 90 4.42 6.15 -1.01
N SER A 91 5.44 6.17 -1.86
CA SER A 91 5.35 5.73 -3.25
C SER A 91 5.94 4.32 -3.39
N PHE A 92 5.14 3.41 -3.94
CA PHE A 92 5.52 2.03 -4.21
C PHE A 92 5.71 1.84 -5.70
N VAL A 93 6.71 1.04 -6.07
CA VAL A 93 7.00 0.66 -7.45
C VAL A 93 7.27 -0.84 -7.49
N ASP A 94 6.65 -1.53 -8.44
CA ASP A 94 7.03 -2.89 -8.85
C ASP A 94 7.78 -2.82 -10.19
N SER A 95 9.02 -3.29 -10.19
CA SER A 95 9.82 -3.43 -11.41
C SER A 95 10.11 -4.90 -11.67
N SER A 96 9.26 -5.54 -12.47
CA SER A 96 9.41 -6.97 -12.83
C SER A 96 9.42 -7.89 -11.61
N ALA A 97 8.34 -7.88 -10.81
CA ALA A 97 8.21 -8.74 -9.63
C ALA A 97 9.21 -8.41 -8.51
N ASN A 98 9.53 -7.12 -8.35
CA ASN A 98 10.38 -6.61 -7.29
C ASN A 98 9.80 -5.30 -6.76
N TRP A 99 9.08 -5.41 -5.64
CA TRP A 99 8.46 -4.28 -4.98
C TRP A 99 9.48 -3.48 -4.19
N THR A 100 9.41 -2.15 -4.32
CA THR A 100 10.30 -1.22 -3.63
C THR A 100 9.54 0.04 -3.19
N VAL A 101 10.10 0.74 -2.19
CA VAL A 101 9.68 2.10 -1.85
C VAL A 101 10.51 3.08 -2.67
N ALA A 102 9.88 3.78 -3.61
CA ALA A 102 10.55 4.81 -4.40
C ALA A 102 10.74 6.10 -3.61
N SER A 103 9.80 6.44 -2.73
CA SER A 103 9.92 7.58 -1.81
C SER A 103 9.00 7.43 -0.61
N ASN A 104 9.38 8.08 0.49
CA ASN A 104 8.58 8.20 1.70
C ASN A 104 8.78 9.59 2.29
N THR A 105 7.71 10.38 2.39
CA THR A 105 7.80 11.78 2.84
C THR A 105 7.96 11.92 4.35
N ASN A 106 7.76 10.85 5.12
CA ASN A 106 7.88 10.86 6.57
C ASN A 106 8.36 9.49 7.11
N PRO A 107 9.63 9.12 6.85
CA PRO A 107 10.14 7.79 7.18
C PRO A 107 10.22 7.49 8.68
N ASP A 108 10.31 8.52 9.54
CA ASP A 108 10.33 8.34 10.99
C ASP A 108 8.95 7.91 11.55
N VAL A 109 7.87 8.24 10.83
CA VAL A 109 6.50 7.93 11.24
C VAL A 109 5.89 6.82 10.38
N LEU A 110 6.13 6.80 9.08
CA LEU A 110 5.63 5.79 8.16
C LEU A 110 6.70 4.74 7.90
N ASN A 111 6.66 3.66 8.67
CA ASN A 111 7.57 2.54 8.50
C ASN A 111 7.02 1.57 7.45
N VAL A 112 7.86 1.19 6.50
CA VAL A 112 7.46 0.30 5.41
C VAL A 112 8.42 -0.88 5.35
N ASN A 113 7.87 -2.09 5.46
CA ASN A 113 8.61 -3.32 5.25
C ASN A 113 8.13 -4.00 3.98
N ILE A 114 9.07 -4.31 3.07
CA ILE A 114 8.80 -5.08 1.85
C ILE A 114 9.70 -6.31 1.86
N ASP A 115 9.09 -7.48 1.70
CA ASP A 115 9.79 -8.75 1.55
C ASP A 115 9.41 -9.39 0.20
N ASN A 116 10.36 -9.45 -0.72
CA ASN A 116 10.20 -10.05 -2.06
C ASN A 116 10.69 -11.51 -2.12
N SER A 117 11.13 -12.12 -1.01
CA SER A 117 11.81 -13.43 -1.02
C SER A 117 10.88 -14.63 -1.26
N GLY A 118 9.56 -14.42 -1.14
CA GLY A 118 8.55 -15.45 -1.34
C GLY A 118 8.00 -15.55 -2.78
N ASN A 119 7.07 -16.48 -2.98
CA ASN A 119 6.32 -16.61 -4.24
C ASN A 119 5.46 -15.37 -4.57
N GLN A 120 5.14 -14.58 -3.55
CA GLN A 120 4.45 -13.30 -3.61
C GLN A 120 5.17 -12.39 -2.63
N ALA A 121 5.28 -11.10 -2.96
CA ALA A 121 5.86 -10.15 -2.02
C ALA A 121 4.93 -9.94 -0.82
N THR A 122 5.46 -9.41 0.28
CA THR A 122 4.64 -8.85 1.36
C THR A 122 4.99 -7.40 1.58
N ILE A 123 3.97 -6.56 1.73
CA ILE A 123 4.11 -5.13 2.00
C ILE A 123 3.39 -4.82 3.31
N SER A 124 4.11 -4.28 4.28
CA SER A 124 3.52 -3.87 5.56
C SER A 124 3.84 -2.40 5.81
N VAL A 125 2.79 -1.58 5.87
CA VAL A 125 2.88 -0.16 6.22
C VAL A 125 2.48 0.02 7.68
N THR A 126 3.32 0.65 8.49
CA THR A 126 3.03 0.91 9.90
C THR A 126 3.18 2.40 10.18
N VAL A 127 2.12 3.01 10.67
CA VAL A 127 2.15 4.38 11.20
C VAL A 127 2.55 4.30 12.66
N ALA A 128 3.68 4.91 13.01
CA ALA A 128 4.22 4.93 14.37
C ALA A 128 3.27 5.61 15.36
N ALA A 129 3.42 5.25 16.64
CA ALA A 129 2.70 5.91 17.72
C ALA A 129 3.08 7.40 17.80
N SER A 130 2.12 8.23 18.19
CA SER A 130 2.27 9.67 18.42
C SER A 130 1.51 10.08 19.68
#